data_AF-A0A8C8C5K6-F1
#
_entry.id   AF-A0A8C8C5K6-F1
#
_cell.length_a   1.000
_cell.length_b   1.000
_cell.length_c   1.000
_cell.angle_alpha   90.00
_cell.angle_beta   90.00
_cell.angle_gamma   90.00
#
_symmetry.space_group_name_H-M   'P 1'
#
loop_
_entity.id
_entity.type
_entity.pdbx_description
1 polymer ?
#
loop_
_entity_poly.entity_id
_entity_poly.type
_entity_poly.pdbx_seq_one_letter_code
_entity_poly.pdbx_strand_id
1 'polypeptide(L)'
;MADSFMGKAATMEIPINSNGETLAEDDSLEQAAKIQWTLDEKDLQQVMVSGPNLNETSVVSGGYGGPAGGIIPTSSIKGSGMHHSNSNQNMSVEEANRGVAVEKLDSVKKWGINTYKCTKQMFSERFGRGSRTVDLELEAQIDVLRDTKRKYESVLRLTSALTSHFYNMVQTQQALGDTFADLSQKSPELRDEFGYNAETQKLLCRNGEALLGAINFFVSSINTLVNKTMEDTLMTIKLMTYENLDTSQFDAYRADLEELSLGPRDAATMVRIEVSQQQYQVQRDKYERLRSDVTIKLKFLEENKVKVMHKQLLLFHNAISAYFAGNQQQLEQTLRQFNVKLKPPGSDKPSWLEES
;
A
#
# COMPACT_ATOMS: atom_id res chain seq x y z
N MET A 1 34.41 25.42 31.24
CA MET A 1 32.94 25.43 31.30
C MET A 1 32.47 24.34 30.35
N ALA A 2 32.18 23.18 30.91
CA ALA A 2 31.73 21.99 30.20
C ALA A 2 30.48 21.52 30.96
N ASP A 3 29.33 21.48 30.29
CA ASP A 3 28.12 20.90 30.87
C ASP A 3 27.74 19.63 30.12
N SER A 4 27.82 18.55 30.88
CA SER A 4 27.44 17.19 30.57
C SER A 4 26.01 16.99 31.08
N PHE A 5 25.07 16.60 30.21
CA PHE A 5 23.78 16.08 30.62
C PHE A 5 23.81 14.55 30.55
N MET A 6 24.15 13.91 31.68
CA MET A 6 23.87 12.50 31.92
C MET A 6 22.39 12.35 32.33
N GLY A 7 21.65 11.55 31.57
CA GLY A 7 20.29 11.13 31.91
C GLY A 7 20.29 10.21 33.13
N LYS A 8 19.52 10.58 34.16
CA LYS A 8 19.26 9.75 35.33
C LYS A 8 18.20 8.69 34.98
N ALA A 9 18.56 7.42 35.17
CA ALA A 9 17.62 6.30 35.17
C ALA A 9 16.63 6.45 36.33
N ALA A 10 15.33 6.32 36.05
CA ALA A 10 14.29 6.27 37.07
C ALA A 10 14.10 4.80 37.50
N THR A 11 14.64 4.45 38.66
CA THR A 11 14.32 3.22 39.38
C THR A 11 12.90 3.36 39.94
N MET A 12 11.93 2.58 39.45
CA MET A 12 10.62 2.45 40.10
C MET A 12 10.73 1.41 41.20
N GLU A 13 10.74 1.85 42.45
CA GLU A 13 10.52 0.99 43.62
C GLU A 13 9.04 0.61 43.70
N ILE A 14 8.77 -0.68 43.92
CA ILE A 14 7.43 -1.23 44.15
C ILE A 14 7.14 -1.14 45.65
N PRO A 15 6.11 -0.41 46.12
CA PRO A 15 5.74 -0.46 47.52
C PRO A 15 4.98 -1.77 47.80
N ILE A 16 5.53 -2.57 48.71
CA ILE A 16 4.85 -3.72 49.30
C ILE A 16 4.00 -3.17 50.46
N ASN A 17 2.67 -3.13 50.32
CA ASN A 17 1.79 -2.86 51.45
C ASN A 17 1.19 -4.19 51.95
N SER A 18 1.61 -4.58 53.15
CA SER A 18 0.96 -5.60 53.98
C SER A 18 -0.33 -4.98 54.52
N ASN A 19 -1.48 -5.47 54.06
CA ASN A 19 -2.66 -5.82 54.86
C ASN A 19 -3.84 -6.03 53.92
N GLY A 20 -4.47 -7.20 54.04
CA GLY A 20 -5.62 -7.59 53.23
C GLY A 20 -6.84 -6.75 53.53
N GLU A 21 -7.23 -5.93 52.56
CA GLU A 21 -8.60 -5.44 52.35
C GLU A 21 -8.85 -5.39 50.84
N THR A 22 -9.87 -6.11 50.39
CA THR A 22 -10.38 -6.12 49.01
C THR A 22 -10.88 -4.73 48.62
N LEU A 23 -10.17 -4.06 47.71
CA LEU A 23 -10.64 -2.82 47.08
C LEU A 23 -11.30 -3.15 45.73
N ALA A 24 -12.42 -2.47 45.49
CA ALA A 24 -13.32 -2.65 44.36
C ALA A 24 -12.61 -2.61 43.01
N GLU A 25 -13.05 -3.49 42.12
CA GLU A 25 -12.56 -3.67 40.76
C GLU A 25 -12.61 -2.35 39.96
N ASP A 26 -11.55 -2.10 39.20
CA ASP A 26 -11.33 -0.93 38.36
C ASP A 26 -12.20 -1.01 37.08
N ASP A 27 -13.52 -0.84 37.24
CA ASP A 27 -14.52 -0.77 36.17
C ASP A 27 -14.32 0.44 35.24
N SER A 28 -13.45 1.39 35.60
CA SER A 28 -13.26 2.65 34.86
C SER A 28 -12.46 2.46 33.57
N LEU A 29 -11.46 1.56 33.59
CA LEU A 29 -10.66 1.23 32.41
C LEU A 29 -11.46 0.39 31.40
N GLU A 30 -12.29 -0.53 31.88
CA GLU A 30 -13.17 -1.33 31.02
C GLU A 30 -14.30 -0.49 30.41
N GLN A 31 -14.87 0.47 31.17
CA GLN A 31 -15.83 1.43 30.62
C GLN A 31 -15.21 2.40 29.63
N ALA A 32 -13.98 2.88 29.87
CA ALA A 32 -13.28 3.74 28.91
C ALA A 32 -12.98 2.99 27.60
N ALA A 33 -12.54 1.73 27.67
CA ALA A 33 -12.33 0.89 26.50
C ALA A 33 -13.65 0.62 25.75
N LYS A 34 -14.76 0.39 26.47
CA LYS A 34 -16.07 0.14 25.88
C LYS A 34 -16.69 1.37 25.22
N ILE A 35 -16.47 2.57 25.78
CA ILE A 35 -16.89 3.85 25.20
C ILE A 35 -16.09 4.16 23.95
N GLN A 36 -14.77 3.96 23.96
CA GLN A 36 -13.92 4.10 22.79
C GLN A 36 -14.37 3.14 21.67
N TRP A 37 -14.65 1.88 22.02
CA TRP A 37 -15.13 0.86 21.08
C TRP A 37 -16.48 1.22 20.44
N THR A 38 -17.41 1.80 21.20
CA THR A 38 -18.73 2.22 20.66
C THR A 38 -18.65 3.49 19.80
N LEU A 39 -17.68 4.37 20.06
CA LEU A 39 -17.41 5.54 19.22
C LEU A 39 -16.79 5.10 17.89
N ASP A 40 -15.81 4.20 17.94
CA ASP A 40 -15.11 3.68 16.77
C ASP A 40 -16.01 2.77 15.89
N GLU A 41 -16.97 2.05 16.50
CA GLU A 41 -17.97 1.26 15.76
C GLU A 41 -18.93 2.16 14.95
N LYS A 42 -19.33 3.31 15.50
CA LYS A 42 -20.19 4.27 14.80
C LYS A 42 -19.46 4.92 13.63
N ASP A 43 -18.19 5.25 13.80
CA ASP A 43 -17.35 5.76 12.71
C ASP A 43 -17.10 4.70 11.63
N LEU A 44 -16.90 3.43 12.02
CA LEU A 44 -16.81 2.31 11.08
C LEU A 44 -18.10 2.15 10.26
N GLN A 45 -19.28 2.20 10.89
CA GLN A 45 -20.57 2.08 10.23
C GLN A 45 -20.81 3.24 9.25
N GLN A 46 -20.43 4.47 9.62
CA GLN A 46 -20.55 5.65 8.75
C GLN A 46 -19.67 5.54 7.49
N VAL A 47 -18.46 4.99 7.63
CA VAL A 47 -17.53 4.78 6.52
C VAL A 47 -17.93 3.58 5.64
N MET A 48 -18.62 2.57 6.21
CA MET A 48 -19.15 1.42 5.46
C MET A 48 -20.37 1.76 4.59
N VAL A 49 -21.18 2.75 4.97
CA VAL A 49 -22.33 3.22 4.16
C VAL A 49 -21.89 4.09 2.97
N SER A 50 -20.66 4.63 2.99
CA SER A 50 -20.14 5.57 1.98
C SER A 50 -18.96 5.02 1.15
N GLY A 51 -18.84 3.70 1.04
CA GLY A 51 -17.81 3.05 0.21
C GLY A 51 -18.27 2.85 -1.24
N PRO A 52 -17.42 3.10 -2.26
CA PRO A 52 -17.74 2.71 -3.63
C PRO A 52 -17.85 1.19 -3.73
N ASN A 53 -18.94 0.74 -4.35
CA ASN A 53 -19.25 -0.65 -4.66
C ASN A 53 -18.19 -1.22 -5.63
N LEU A 54 -17.43 -2.23 -5.19
CA LEU A 54 -16.31 -2.83 -5.93
C LEU A 54 -16.74 -4.03 -6.80
N ASN A 55 -18.04 -4.18 -7.09
CA ASN A 55 -18.56 -5.40 -7.70
C ASN A 55 -18.47 -5.42 -9.23
N GLU A 56 -17.97 -4.35 -9.87
CA GLU A 56 -17.88 -4.24 -11.34
C GLU A 56 -16.46 -3.94 -11.84
N THR A 57 -15.50 -4.79 -11.50
CA THR A 57 -14.26 -4.90 -12.30
C THR A 57 -14.00 -6.35 -12.68
N SER A 58 -14.71 -6.80 -13.72
CA SER A 58 -14.29 -7.94 -14.52
C SER A 58 -13.01 -7.55 -15.26
N VAL A 59 -11.86 -7.96 -14.74
CA VAL A 59 -10.58 -7.83 -15.43
C VAL A 59 -10.14 -9.23 -15.86
N VAL A 60 -10.31 -9.50 -17.16
CA VAL A 60 -9.83 -10.71 -17.83
C VAL A 60 -8.32 -10.84 -17.61
N SER A 61 -7.93 -12.00 -17.08
CA SER A 61 -6.54 -12.43 -16.93
C SER A 61 -5.91 -12.69 -18.30
N GLY A 62 -4.87 -11.94 -18.64
CA GLY A 62 -4.04 -12.15 -19.82
C GLY A 62 -2.57 -12.01 -19.45
N GLY A 63 -1.89 -13.15 -19.27
CA GLY A 63 -0.48 -13.22 -18.88
C GLY A 63 0.47 -12.74 -19.98
N TYR A 64 1.55 -12.08 -19.56
CA TYR A 64 2.69 -11.75 -20.40
C TYR A 64 3.97 -12.35 -19.80
N GLY A 65 4.59 -13.26 -20.56
CA GLY A 65 6.01 -13.57 -20.53
C GLY A 65 6.57 -13.35 -21.93
N GLY A 66 7.61 -12.53 -22.09
CA GLY A 66 8.22 -12.17 -23.39
C GLY A 66 9.19 -13.25 -23.92
N PRO A 67 10.28 -12.90 -24.64
CA PRO A 67 10.50 -11.82 -25.62
C PRO A 67 10.99 -12.38 -26.98
N ALA A 68 10.73 -11.70 -28.12
CA ALA A 68 11.60 -11.70 -29.33
C ALA A 68 10.89 -11.09 -30.55
N GLY A 69 11.68 -10.38 -31.36
CA GLY A 69 11.65 -10.47 -32.82
C GLY A 69 10.43 -9.89 -33.54
N GLY A 70 10.65 -8.80 -34.27
CA GLY A 70 9.63 -8.21 -35.13
C GLY A 70 9.12 -9.18 -36.20
N ILE A 71 7.80 -9.28 -36.33
CA ILE A 71 7.06 -9.57 -37.56
C ILE A 71 5.73 -8.81 -37.47
N ILE A 72 5.34 -8.12 -38.54
CA ILE A 72 4.04 -7.48 -38.72
C ILE A 72 2.99 -8.58 -39.01
N PRO A 73 1.86 -8.69 -38.28
CA PRO A 73 0.74 -9.50 -38.72
C PRO A 73 -0.33 -8.62 -39.40
N THR A 74 -0.54 -8.84 -40.68
CA THR A 74 -1.73 -8.43 -41.44
C THR A 74 -2.81 -9.52 -41.37
N SER A 75 -4.08 -9.09 -41.41
CA SER A 75 -5.34 -9.84 -41.65
C SER A 75 -6.17 -10.31 -40.43
N SER A 76 -7.42 -9.83 -40.34
CA SER A 76 -8.58 -10.55 -40.87
C SER A 76 -9.87 -9.72 -40.73
N ILE A 77 -10.59 -9.62 -41.85
CA ILE A 77 -11.89 -8.98 -42.02
C ILE A 77 -12.98 -9.95 -41.54
N LYS A 78 -13.85 -9.53 -40.60
CA LYS A 78 -15.28 -9.89 -40.58
C LYS A 78 -16.04 -9.06 -39.54
N GLY A 79 -17.11 -8.38 -39.98
CA GLY A 79 -18.07 -7.72 -39.09
C GLY A 79 -19.09 -6.89 -39.85
N SER A 80 -20.28 -7.46 -40.06
CA SER A 80 -21.44 -6.84 -40.71
C SER A 80 -22.09 -5.74 -39.87
N GLY A 81 -22.52 -4.66 -40.55
CA GLY A 81 -23.81 -3.96 -40.43
C GLY A 81 -24.24 -3.32 -39.10
N MET A 82 -24.36 -1.98 -39.08
CA MET A 82 -25.67 -1.30 -39.07
C MET A 82 -25.50 0.23 -39.27
N HIS A 83 -26.34 0.83 -40.11
CA HIS A 83 -26.44 2.27 -40.39
C HIS A 83 -27.16 3.06 -39.27
N HIS A 84 -26.74 4.32 -39.02
CA HIS A 84 -27.64 5.50 -39.12
C HIS A 84 -26.89 6.86 -39.05
N SER A 85 -26.95 7.57 -40.19
CA SER A 85 -27.33 8.98 -40.41
C SER A 85 -26.68 10.17 -39.68
N ASN A 86 -25.90 10.91 -40.49
CA ASN A 86 -26.11 12.31 -40.91
C ASN A 86 -25.44 13.46 -40.13
N SER A 87 -24.41 14.08 -40.74
CA SER A 87 -24.37 15.52 -41.00
C SER A 87 -23.24 15.87 -41.99
N ASN A 88 -23.58 16.71 -42.98
CA ASN A 88 -22.72 17.24 -44.03
C ASN A 88 -21.47 17.96 -43.50
N GLN A 89 -20.31 17.67 -44.10
CA GLN A 89 -19.29 18.69 -44.38
C GLN A 89 -18.54 18.31 -45.66
N ASN A 90 -18.69 19.16 -46.67
CA ASN A 90 -17.88 19.16 -47.89
C ASN A 90 -16.40 19.28 -47.49
N MET A 91 -15.65 18.19 -47.65
CA MET A 91 -14.19 18.21 -47.64
C MET A 91 -13.70 17.82 -49.04
N SER A 92 -12.77 18.63 -49.55
CA SER A 92 -12.08 18.42 -50.82
C SER A 92 -11.53 16.99 -50.92
N VAL A 93 -11.69 16.37 -52.10
CA VAL A 93 -11.37 14.96 -52.41
C VAL A 93 -9.86 14.65 -52.39
N GLU A 94 -8.99 15.61 -52.06
CA GLU A 94 -7.53 15.40 -52.04
C GLU A 94 -6.95 14.85 -50.73
N GLU A 95 -7.70 14.83 -49.62
CA GLU A 95 -7.15 14.38 -48.31
C GLU A 95 -7.51 12.93 -47.93
N ALA A 96 -8.37 12.24 -48.69
CA ALA A 96 -8.92 10.95 -48.30
C ALA A 96 -8.00 9.72 -48.54
N ASN A 97 -6.76 9.89 -49.00
CA ASN A 97 -5.94 8.75 -49.46
C ASN A 97 -4.51 8.66 -48.89
N ARG A 98 -4.22 9.31 -47.75
CA ARG A 98 -3.00 8.97 -46.99
C ARG A 98 -3.20 7.60 -46.34
N GLY A 99 -2.73 6.55 -47.00
CA GLY A 99 -2.84 5.19 -46.47
C GLY A 99 -2.14 5.03 -45.11
N VAL A 100 -2.61 4.09 -44.30
CA VAL A 100 -2.10 3.74 -42.95
C VAL A 100 -0.56 3.61 -42.90
N ALA A 101 0.06 3.17 -44.00
CA ALA A 101 1.53 3.09 -44.09
C ALA A 101 2.23 4.46 -44.08
N VAL A 102 1.62 5.48 -44.69
CA VAL A 102 2.13 6.86 -44.71
C VAL A 102 2.02 7.49 -43.33
N GLU A 103 0.89 7.29 -42.64
CA GLU A 103 0.70 7.79 -41.27
C GLU A 103 1.68 7.15 -40.28
N LYS A 104 1.95 5.85 -40.43
CA LYS A 104 2.97 5.15 -39.65
C LYS A 104 4.38 5.69 -39.94
N LEU A 105 4.71 5.93 -41.21
CA LEU A 105 5.99 6.52 -41.59
C LEU A 105 6.16 7.94 -41.01
N ASP A 106 5.12 8.76 -41.08
CA ASP A 106 5.11 10.11 -40.51
C ASP A 106 5.26 10.08 -38.97
N SER A 107 4.64 9.09 -38.32
CA SER A 107 4.78 8.86 -36.88
C SER A 107 6.21 8.50 -36.49
N VAL A 108 6.86 7.58 -37.24
CA VAL A 108 8.26 7.20 -37.01
C VAL A 108 9.19 8.38 -37.25
N LYS A 109 8.95 9.18 -38.30
CA LYS A 109 9.73 10.39 -38.59
C LYS A 109 9.62 11.42 -37.47
N LYS A 110 8.40 11.70 -36.99
CA LYS A 110 8.14 12.62 -35.88
C LYS A 110 8.80 12.14 -34.59
N TRP A 111 8.70 10.84 -34.30
CA TRP A 111 9.37 10.22 -33.17
C TRP A 111 10.90 10.39 -33.25
N GLY A 112 11.50 10.13 -34.42
CA GLY A 112 12.95 10.29 -34.63
C GLY A 112 13.42 11.74 -34.43
N ILE A 113 12.68 12.71 -34.96
CA ILE A 113 12.97 14.14 -34.78
C ILE A 113 12.87 14.53 -33.30
N ASN A 114 11.78 14.15 -32.61
CA ASN A 114 11.58 14.49 -31.21
C ASN A 114 12.67 13.85 -30.34
N THR A 115 13.02 12.60 -30.61
CA THR A 115 14.09 11.88 -29.90
C THR A 115 15.43 12.59 -30.05
N TYR A 116 15.77 12.98 -31.28
CA TYR A 116 16.98 13.75 -31.54
C TYR A 116 16.98 15.10 -30.81
N LYS A 117 15.89 15.88 -30.91
CA LYS A 117 15.75 17.18 -30.22
C LYS A 117 15.92 17.05 -28.70
N CYS A 118 15.24 16.09 -28.08
CA CYS A 118 15.39 15.80 -26.66
C CYS A 118 16.82 15.42 -26.30
N THR A 119 17.45 14.55 -27.11
CA THR A 119 18.84 14.15 -26.90
C THR A 119 19.79 15.34 -26.98
N LYS A 120 19.64 16.21 -27.99
CA LYS A 120 20.40 17.46 -28.12
C LYS A 120 20.22 18.35 -26.88
N GLN A 121 18.98 18.51 -26.42
CA GLN A 121 18.65 19.29 -25.23
C GLN A 121 19.31 18.71 -23.96
N MET A 122 19.22 17.40 -23.74
CA MET A 122 19.88 16.71 -22.62
C MET A 122 21.39 16.93 -22.58
N PHE A 123 22.06 16.82 -23.73
CA PHE A 123 23.49 17.10 -23.80
C PHE A 123 23.78 18.59 -23.58
N SER A 124 22.97 19.49 -24.16
CA SER A 124 23.13 20.94 -23.99
C SER A 124 23.08 21.35 -22.51
N GLU A 125 22.12 20.84 -21.75
CA GLU A 125 22.00 21.06 -20.30
C GLU A 125 23.22 20.53 -19.53
N ARG A 126 23.67 19.30 -19.84
CA ARG A 126 24.86 18.70 -19.19
C ARG A 126 26.14 19.50 -19.42
N PHE A 127 26.25 20.17 -20.55
CA PHE A 127 27.37 21.06 -20.87
C PHE A 127 27.16 22.51 -20.42
N GLY A 128 26.08 22.81 -19.68
CA GLY A 128 25.77 24.16 -19.20
C GLY A 128 25.34 25.14 -20.29
N ARG A 129 24.93 24.63 -21.47
CA ARG A 129 24.50 25.42 -22.64
C ARG A 129 22.98 25.41 -22.85
N GLY A 130 22.23 24.66 -22.05
CA GLY A 130 20.78 24.56 -22.09
C GLY A 130 20.15 24.83 -20.73
N SER A 131 18.92 25.36 -20.71
CA SER A 131 18.12 25.56 -19.51
C SER A 131 17.11 24.44 -19.32
N ARG A 132 16.95 23.97 -18.08
CA ARG A 132 16.01 22.93 -17.69
C ARG A 132 14.77 23.55 -17.04
N THR A 133 13.58 23.07 -17.41
CA THR A 133 12.35 23.37 -16.69
C THR A 133 12.30 22.61 -15.37
N VAL A 134 12.13 23.34 -14.27
CA VAL A 134 12.09 22.81 -12.90
C VAL A 134 10.85 23.35 -12.19
N ASP A 135 10.03 22.45 -11.67
CA ASP A 135 8.93 22.78 -10.76
C ASP A 135 9.33 22.33 -9.35
N LEU A 136 9.85 23.27 -8.56
CA LEU A 136 10.39 22.99 -7.22
C LEU A 136 9.31 22.51 -6.25
N GLU A 137 8.08 23.02 -6.37
CA GLU A 137 6.97 22.62 -5.51
C GLU A 137 6.58 21.17 -5.82
N LEU A 138 6.44 20.84 -7.10
CA LEU A 138 6.09 19.50 -7.53
C LEU A 138 7.21 18.50 -7.25
N GLU A 139 8.48 18.87 -7.45
CA GLU A 139 9.63 18.03 -7.08
C GLU A 139 9.63 17.72 -5.58
N ALA A 140 9.36 18.72 -4.72
CA ALA A 140 9.25 18.50 -3.28
C ALA A 140 8.10 17.54 -2.92
N GLN A 141 6.93 17.67 -3.55
CA GLN A 141 5.80 16.76 -3.33
C GLN A 141 6.13 15.32 -3.79
N ILE A 142 6.81 15.16 -4.92
CA ILE A 142 7.24 13.85 -5.44
C ILE A 142 8.25 13.19 -4.48
N ASP A 143 9.18 13.94 -3.91
CA ASP A 143 10.16 13.42 -2.97
C ASP A 143 9.50 12.95 -1.66
N VAL A 144 8.53 13.70 -1.15
CA VAL A 144 7.70 13.27 -0.02
C VAL A 144 6.93 11.99 -0.34
N LEU A 145 6.35 11.88 -1.54
CA LEU A 145 5.66 10.66 -1.98
C LEU A 145 6.62 9.47 -2.03
N ARG A 146 7.80 9.62 -2.65
CA ARG A 146 8.82 8.56 -2.73
C ARG A 146 9.27 8.11 -1.34
N ASP A 147 9.46 9.05 -0.42
CA ASP A 147 9.82 8.75 0.96
C ASP A 147 8.71 8.00 1.71
N THR A 148 7.47 8.44 1.54
CA THR A 148 6.30 7.78 2.10
C THR A 148 6.14 6.36 1.57
N LYS A 149 6.31 6.15 0.26
CA LYS A 149 6.27 4.81 -0.36
C LYS A 149 7.32 3.89 0.26
N ARG A 150 8.59 4.34 0.36
CA ARG A 150 9.68 3.57 0.99
C ARG A 150 9.37 3.17 2.43
N LYS A 151 8.77 4.08 3.21
CA LYS A 151 8.35 3.79 4.59
C LYS A 151 7.24 2.73 4.62
N TYR A 152 6.26 2.82 3.73
CA TYR A 152 5.17 1.83 3.67
C TYR A 152 5.62 0.47 3.15
N GLU A 153 6.59 0.42 2.23
CA GLU A 153 7.26 -0.83 1.84
C GLU A 153 7.97 -1.48 3.03
N SER A 154 8.61 -0.69 3.89
CA SER A 154 9.20 -1.20 5.13
C SER A 154 8.14 -1.76 6.08
N VAL A 155 7.00 -1.08 6.25
CA VAL A 155 5.87 -1.59 7.04
C VAL A 155 5.38 -2.91 6.44
N LEU A 156 5.14 -2.96 5.13
CA LEU A 156 4.66 -4.15 4.42
C LEU A 156 5.61 -5.34 4.61
N ARG A 157 6.93 -5.11 4.53
CA ARG A 157 7.96 -6.13 4.77
C ARG A 157 7.89 -6.65 6.20
N LEU A 158 7.80 -5.76 7.20
CA LEU A 158 7.74 -6.14 8.60
C LEU A 158 6.46 -6.88 8.94
N THR A 159 5.30 -6.44 8.44
CA THR A 159 4.03 -7.11 8.69
C THR A 159 3.94 -8.46 7.97
N SER A 160 4.52 -8.60 6.78
CA SER A 160 4.63 -9.91 6.11
C SER A 160 5.50 -10.88 6.90
N ALA A 161 6.64 -10.41 7.43
CA ALA A 161 7.49 -11.22 8.30
C ALA A 161 6.76 -11.61 9.60
N LEU A 162 6.04 -10.67 10.21
CA LEU A 162 5.20 -10.94 11.39
C LEU A 162 4.16 -12.02 11.10
N THR A 163 3.43 -11.93 9.98
CA THR A 163 2.46 -12.96 9.57
C THR A 163 3.12 -14.33 9.45
N SER A 164 4.28 -14.41 8.79
CA SER A 164 4.99 -15.68 8.59
C SER A 164 5.46 -16.30 9.91
N HIS A 165 6.05 -15.49 10.79
CA HIS A 165 6.50 -15.96 12.10
C HIS A 165 5.31 -16.40 12.96
N PHE A 166 4.24 -15.61 12.97
CA PHE A 166 3.05 -15.92 13.75
C PHE A 166 2.33 -17.17 13.21
N TYR A 167 2.32 -17.38 11.90
CA TYR A 167 1.82 -18.61 11.30
C TYR A 167 2.59 -19.83 11.82
N ASN A 168 3.93 -19.79 11.79
CA ASN A 168 4.75 -20.88 12.30
C ASN A 168 4.55 -21.11 13.81
N MET A 169 4.34 -20.05 14.58
CA MET A 169 3.99 -20.13 16.00
C MET A 169 2.67 -20.88 16.20
N VAL A 170 1.60 -20.50 15.48
CA VAL A 170 0.29 -21.17 15.56
C VAL A 170 0.38 -22.64 15.16
N GLN A 171 1.13 -22.99 14.11
CA GLN A 171 1.35 -24.39 13.74
C GLN A 171 2.06 -25.18 14.84
N THR A 172 3.05 -24.57 15.50
CA THR A 172 3.76 -25.21 16.61
C THR A 172 2.86 -25.37 17.84
N GLN A 173 2.03 -24.37 18.15
CA GLN A 173 1.03 -24.45 19.22
C GLN A 173 0.05 -25.60 18.96
N GLN A 174 -0.37 -25.79 17.71
CA GLN A 174 -1.28 -26.88 17.34
C GLN A 174 -0.64 -28.25 17.61
N ALA A 175 0.56 -28.47 17.09
CA ALA A 175 1.28 -29.73 17.30
C ALA A 175 1.58 -29.99 18.79
N LEU A 176 1.90 -28.95 19.55
CA LEU A 176 2.13 -29.04 20.99
C LEU A 176 0.83 -29.39 21.74
N GLY A 177 -0.28 -28.75 21.37
CA GLY A 177 -1.60 -29.04 21.94
C GLY A 177 -2.04 -30.48 21.69
N ASP A 178 -1.81 -31.01 20.48
CA ASP A 178 -2.12 -32.39 20.14
C ASP A 178 -1.23 -33.39 20.92
N THR A 179 0.05 -33.08 21.08
CA THR A 179 0.98 -33.89 21.87
C THR A 179 0.58 -33.93 23.36
N PHE A 180 0.21 -32.79 23.94
CA PHE A 180 -0.29 -32.74 25.31
C PHE A 180 -1.61 -33.48 25.49
N ALA A 181 -2.53 -33.40 24.52
CA ALA A 181 -3.78 -34.14 24.58
C ALA A 181 -3.54 -35.66 24.57
N ASP A 182 -2.60 -36.14 23.76
CA ASP A 182 -2.21 -37.55 23.72
C ASP A 182 -1.59 -38.02 25.04
N LEU A 183 -0.67 -37.24 25.61
CA LEU A 183 -0.04 -37.54 26.89
C LEU A 183 -1.03 -37.53 28.06
N SER A 184 -2.01 -36.62 28.04
CA SER A 184 -3.10 -36.57 29.03
C SER A 184 -3.90 -37.87 29.06
N GLN A 185 -4.17 -38.47 27.90
CA GLN A 185 -4.90 -39.74 27.81
C GLN A 185 -4.07 -40.96 28.24
N LYS A 186 -2.75 -40.90 28.01
CA LYS A 186 -1.84 -42.03 28.23
C LYS A 186 -1.13 -42.03 29.58
N SER A 187 -1.16 -40.91 30.31
CA SER A 187 -0.45 -40.74 31.58
C SER A 187 -1.45 -40.36 32.69
N PRO A 188 -2.14 -41.34 33.31
CA PRO A 188 -3.18 -41.06 34.32
C PRO A 188 -2.68 -40.23 35.51
N GLU A 189 -1.39 -40.33 35.87
CA GLU A 189 -0.82 -39.57 36.98
C GLU A 189 -0.64 -38.07 36.69
N LEU A 190 -0.61 -37.68 35.41
CA LEU A 190 -0.39 -36.30 34.95
C LEU A 190 -1.50 -35.83 34.00
N ARG A 191 -2.65 -36.52 34.05
CA ARG A 191 -3.74 -36.34 33.09
C ARG A 191 -4.24 -34.90 33.06
N ASP A 192 -4.43 -34.31 34.24
CA ASP A 192 -5.01 -32.98 34.39
C ASP A 192 -4.02 -31.89 33.93
N GLU A 193 -2.75 -31.99 34.34
CA GLU A 193 -1.69 -31.05 33.94
C GLU A 193 -1.51 -31.02 32.43
N PHE A 194 -1.42 -32.19 31.79
CA PHE A 194 -1.36 -32.27 30.33
C PHE A 194 -2.65 -31.79 29.68
N GLY A 195 -3.81 -32.08 30.28
CA GLY A 195 -5.11 -31.65 29.78
C GLY A 195 -5.25 -30.12 29.74
N TYR A 196 -4.92 -29.43 30.83
CA TYR A 196 -4.99 -27.96 30.91
C TYR A 196 -4.06 -27.28 29.91
N ASN A 197 -2.84 -27.82 29.73
CA ASN A 197 -1.90 -27.31 28.73
C ASN A 197 -2.39 -27.55 27.30
N ALA A 198 -2.96 -28.73 27.01
CA ALA A 198 -3.52 -29.04 25.70
C ALA A 198 -4.63 -28.06 25.32
N GLU A 199 -5.58 -27.81 26.22
CA GLU A 199 -6.69 -26.89 25.97
C GLU A 199 -6.23 -25.44 25.80
N THR A 200 -5.24 -25.00 26.58
CA THR A 200 -4.65 -23.67 26.41
C THR A 200 -4.02 -23.50 25.02
N GLN A 201 -3.26 -24.49 24.54
CA GLN A 201 -2.66 -24.42 23.21
C GLN A 201 -3.70 -24.41 22.09
N LYS A 202 -4.74 -25.26 22.17
CA LYS A 202 -5.82 -25.28 21.18
C LYS A 202 -6.58 -23.96 21.10
N LEU A 203 -6.82 -23.31 22.25
CA LEU A 203 -7.44 -21.99 22.29
C LEU A 203 -6.57 -20.94 21.58
N LEU A 204 -5.27 -20.89 21.92
CA LEU A 204 -4.32 -19.98 21.31
C LEU A 204 -4.25 -20.16 19.79
N CYS A 205 -4.32 -21.41 19.30
CA CYS A 205 -4.43 -21.70 17.87
C CYS A 205 -5.68 -21.08 17.25
N ARG A 206 -6.85 -21.36 17.82
CA ARG A 206 -8.13 -20.85 17.28
C ARG A 206 -8.17 -19.33 17.20
N ASN A 207 -7.74 -18.66 18.26
CA ASN A 207 -7.67 -17.19 18.26
C ASN A 207 -6.56 -16.67 17.34
N GLY A 208 -5.45 -17.43 17.22
CA GLY A 208 -4.34 -17.14 16.33
C GLY A 208 -4.71 -17.21 14.85
N GLU A 209 -5.54 -18.17 14.44
CA GLU A 209 -6.07 -18.26 13.07
C GLU A 209 -6.89 -17.04 12.68
N ALA A 210 -7.76 -16.56 13.58
CA ALA A 210 -8.53 -15.33 13.36
C ALA A 210 -7.62 -14.10 13.20
N LEU A 211 -6.61 -13.97 14.08
CA LEU A 211 -5.63 -12.89 13.99
C LEU A 211 -4.80 -12.97 12.70
N LEU A 212 -4.37 -14.17 12.28
CA LEU A 212 -3.68 -14.37 11.01
C LEU A 212 -4.52 -13.88 9.82
N GLY A 213 -5.83 -14.14 9.82
CA GLY A 213 -6.73 -13.61 8.81
C GLY A 213 -6.72 -12.08 8.76
N ALA A 214 -6.79 -11.42 9.93
CA ALA A 214 -6.77 -9.96 10.02
C ALA A 214 -5.43 -9.36 9.56
N ILE A 215 -4.30 -9.94 9.96
CA ILE A 215 -2.97 -9.46 9.53
C ILE A 215 -2.79 -9.66 8.01
N ASN A 216 -3.23 -10.79 7.44
CA ASN A 216 -3.17 -11.01 5.99
C ASN A 216 -4.02 -10.00 5.21
N PHE A 217 -5.21 -9.66 5.73
CA PHE A 217 -6.06 -8.63 5.15
C PHE A 217 -5.38 -7.25 5.17
N PHE A 218 -4.74 -6.89 6.28
CA PHE A 218 -3.94 -5.67 6.40
C PHE A 218 -2.82 -5.65 5.36
N VAL A 219 -1.98 -6.70 5.30
CA VAL A 219 -0.87 -6.83 4.34
C VAL A 219 -1.35 -6.65 2.90
N SER A 220 -2.45 -7.31 2.53
CA SER A 220 -3.02 -7.22 1.18
C SER A 220 -3.51 -5.82 0.83
N SER A 221 -4.12 -5.13 1.80
CA SER A 221 -4.62 -3.77 1.65
C SER A 221 -3.47 -2.76 1.50
N ILE A 222 -2.44 -2.86 2.33
CA ILE A 222 -1.24 -2.02 2.23
C ILE A 222 -0.48 -2.29 0.93
N ASN A 223 -0.35 -3.56 0.52
CA ASN A 223 0.26 -3.92 -0.75
C ASN A 223 -0.47 -3.28 -1.94
N THR A 224 -1.80 -3.22 -1.92
CA THR A 224 -2.58 -2.55 -2.96
C THR A 224 -2.30 -1.04 -2.99
N LEU A 225 -2.30 -0.38 -1.82
CA LEU A 225 -1.98 1.05 -1.74
C LEU A 225 -0.58 1.36 -2.29
N VAL A 226 0.42 0.57 -1.89
CA VAL A 226 1.83 0.80 -2.23
C VAL A 226 2.16 0.40 -3.67
N ASN A 227 1.86 -0.84 -4.06
CA ASN A 227 2.32 -1.42 -5.32
C ASN A 227 1.34 -1.23 -6.49
N LYS A 228 0.13 -0.72 -6.24
CA LYS A 228 -0.81 -0.34 -7.30
C LYS A 228 -1.08 1.15 -7.31
N THR A 229 -1.63 1.70 -6.22
CA THR A 229 -2.09 3.09 -6.20
C THR A 229 -0.95 4.12 -6.25
N MET A 230 0.06 3.97 -5.39
CA MET A 230 1.23 4.85 -5.40
C MET A 230 2.06 4.65 -6.67
N GLU A 231 2.19 3.41 -7.15
CA GLU A 231 2.94 3.11 -8.37
C GLU A 231 2.29 3.71 -9.64
N ASP A 232 0.95 3.71 -9.76
CA ASP A 232 0.24 4.39 -10.86
C ASP A 232 0.54 5.91 -10.88
N THR A 233 0.55 6.53 -9.69
CA THR A 233 0.88 7.95 -9.55
C THR A 233 2.34 8.21 -9.91
N LEU A 234 3.26 7.38 -9.42
CA LEU A 234 4.69 7.46 -9.76
C LEU A 234 4.95 7.24 -11.26
N MET A 235 4.20 6.35 -11.92
CA MET A 235 4.30 6.15 -13.36
C MET A 235 3.85 7.41 -14.11
N THR A 236 2.77 8.05 -13.66
CA THR A 236 2.30 9.32 -14.25
C THR A 236 3.32 10.44 -14.05
N ILE A 237 3.90 10.55 -12.85
CA ILE A 237 5.02 11.46 -12.57
C ILE A 237 6.19 11.16 -13.50
N LYS A 238 6.56 9.88 -13.65
CA LYS A 238 7.66 9.47 -14.50
C LYS A 238 7.44 9.92 -15.95
N LEU A 239 6.21 9.78 -16.47
CA LEU A 239 5.82 10.26 -17.80
C LEU A 239 5.96 11.77 -17.95
N MET A 240 5.72 12.54 -16.87
CA MET A 240 5.90 13.99 -16.87
C MET A 240 7.37 14.42 -16.75
N THR A 241 8.13 13.74 -15.90
CA THR A 241 9.51 14.11 -15.58
C THR A 241 10.46 13.97 -16.76
N TYR A 242 11.61 14.63 -16.66
CA TYR A 242 12.66 14.67 -17.68
C TYR A 242 13.15 13.29 -18.16
N GLU A 243 12.97 12.23 -17.36
CA GLU A 243 13.31 10.86 -17.74
C GLU A 243 12.45 10.31 -18.90
N ASN A 244 11.24 10.86 -19.10
CA ASN A 244 10.39 10.53 -20.24
C ASN A 244 10.01 11.81 -20.97
N LEU A 245 10.62 12.00 -22.14
CA LEU A 245 10.28 12.85 -23.29
C LEU A 245 9.45 14.15 -23.12
N ASP A 246 8.43 14.32 -22.28
CA ASP A 246 7.52 15.47 -22.33
C ASP A 246 8.11 16.78 -21.79
N THR A 247 8.70 16.79 -20.60
CA THR A 247 9.44 18.00 -20.13
C THR A 247 10.66 18.27 -21.03
N SER A 248 11.36 17.22 -21.47
CA SER A 248 12.51 17.34 -22.38
C SER A 248 12.11 17.85 -23.78
N GLN A 249 10.95 17.43 -24.31
CA GLN A 249 10.37 17.96 -25.55
C GLN A 249 9.98 19.41 -25.37
N PHE A 250 9.32 19.77 -24.28
CA PHE A 250 8.99 21.16 -23.99
C PHE A 250 10.25 22.05 -24.01
N ASP A 251 11.30 21.67 -23.27
CA ASP A 251 12.56 22.39 -23.24
C ASP A 251 13.27 22.42 -24.61
N ALA A 252 13.26 21.31 -25.36
CA ALA A 252 13.90 21.26 -26.67
C ALA A 252 13.20 22.16 -27.71
N TYR A 253 11.87 22.18 -27.72
CA TYR A 253 11.10 23.04 -28.62
C TYR A 253 11.14 24.52 -28.19
N ARG A 254 11.30 24.79 -26.89
CA ARG A 254 11.60 26.13 -26.36
C ARG A 254 12.97 26.62 -26.83
N ALA A 255 14.00 25.79 -26.65
CA ALA A 255 15.37 26.11 -27.07
C ALA A 255 15.48 26.34 -28.58
N ASP A 256 14.84 25.50 -29.41
CA ASP A 256 14.80 25.68 -30.87
C ASP A 256 14.13 27.02 -31.27
N LEU A 257 13.04 27.40 -30.60
CA LEU A 257 12.35 28.67 -30.85
C LEU A 257 13.21 29.87 -30.44
N GLU A 258 13.87 29.80 -29.29
CA GLU A 258 14.82 30.81 -28.81
C GLU A 258 16.01 30.96 -29.78
N GLU A 259 16.61 29.84 -30.23
CA GLU A 259 17.71 29.80 -31.19
C GLU A 259 17.32 30.45 -32.54
N LEU A 260 16.15 30.09 -33.08
CA LEU A 260 15.62 30.68 -34.32
C LEU A 260 15.30 32.17 -34.18
N SER A 261 14.87 32.60 -33.00
CA SER A 261 14.49 33.98 -32.73
C SER A 261 15.68 34.95 -32.67
N LEU A 262 16.89 34.43 -32.41
CA LEU A 262 18.14 35.20 -32.43
C LEU A 262 18.70 35.36 -33.86
N GLY A 263 18.17 34.63 -34.84
CA GLY A 263 18.60 34.68 -36.23
C GLY A 263 18.13 35.91 -37.03
N PRO A 264 18.62 36.09 -38.27
CA PRO A 264 18.19 37.17 -39.17
C PRO A 264 16.69 37.17 -39.44
N ARG A 265 16.08 38.35 -39.55
CA ARG A 265 14.62 38.51 -39.73
C ARG A 265 14.20 38.55 -41.21
N ASP A 266 14.73 37.66 -42.04
CA ASP A 266 14.31 37.53 -43.44
C ASP A 266 12.98 36.76 -43.59
N ALA A 267 12.36 36.86 -44.77
CA ALA A 267 11.05 36.27 -45.04
C ALA A 267 10.99 34.75 -44.83
N ALA A 268 12.06 34.01 -45.18
CA ALA A 268 12.11 32.56 -44.99
C ALA A 268 12.26 32.19 -43.51
N THR A 269 13.06 32.96 -42.77
CA THR A 269 13.23 32.79 -41.32
C THR A 269 11.94 33.14 -40.56
N MET A 270 11.16 34.14 -41.02
CA MET A 270 9.85 34.45 -40.43
C MET A 270 8.87 33.30 -40.51
N VAL A 271 8.78 32.62 -41.67
CA VAL A 271 7.93 31.43 -41.81
C VAL A 271 8.39 30.31 -40.88
N ARG A 272 9.70 30.09 -40.73
CA ARG A 272 10.23 29.06 -39.81
C ARG A 272 9.95 29.37 -38.34
N ILE A 273 10.04 30.64 -37.94
CA ILE A 273 9.70 31.06 -36.57
C ILE A 273 8.23 30.83 -36.29
N GLU A 274 7.34 31.17 -37.21
CA GLU A 274 5.89 30.92 -37.05
C GLU A 274 5.59 29.43 -36.84
N VAL A 275 6.18 28.57 -37.67
CA VAL A 275 6.05 27.10 -37.53
C VAL A 275 6.62 26.62 -36.19
N SER A 276 7.80 27.09 -35.79
CA SER A 276 8.42 26.70 -34.52
C SER A 276 7.59 27.17 -33.33
N GLN A 277 6.96 28.34 -33.42
CA GLN A 277 6.11 28.90 -32.38
C GLN A 277 4.83 28.06 -32.20
N GLN A 278 4.20 27.62 -33.29
CA GLN A 278 3.08 26.68 -33.23
C GLN A 278 3.48 25.35 -32.57
N GLN A 279 4.64 24.80 -32.94
CA GLN A 279 5.13 23.56 -32.37
C GLN A 279 5.47 23.68 -30.87
N TYR A 280 6.09 24.78 -30.47
CA TYR A 280 6.33 25.10 -29.06
C TYR A 280 5.02 25.19 -28.28
N GLN A 281 4.01 25.86 -28.83
CA GLN A 281 2.69 26.00 -28.20
C GLN A 281 2.04 24.63 -27.93
N VAL A 282 2.11 23.71 -28.89
CA VAL A 282 1.62 22.33 -28.72
C VAL A 282 2.34 21.59 -27.59
N GLN A 283 3.67 21.73 -27.48
CA GLN A 283 4.42 21.08 -26.40
C GLN A 283 4.15 21.74 -25.04
N ARG A 284 3.99 23.06 -24.98
CA ARG A 284 3.62 23.79 -23.77
C ARG A 284 2.27 23.32 -23.24
N ASP A 285 1.26 23.24 -24.11
CA ASP A 285 -0.08 22.82 -23.70
C ASP A 285 -0.10 21.35 -23.24
N LYS A 286 0.73 20.50 -23.85
CA LYS A 286 0.92 19.11 -23.40
C LYS A 286 1.56 19.07 -22.02
N TYR A 287 2.63 19.82 -21.80
CA TYR A 287 3.33 19.90 -20.52
C TYR A 287 2.42 20.41 -19.40
N GLU A 288 1.72 21.54 -19.62
CA GLU A 288 0.82 22.12 -18.61
C GLU A 288 -0.35 21.19 -18.28
N ARG A 289 -0.92 20.50 -19.29
CA ARG A 289 -1.96 19.49 -19.04
C ARG A 289 -1.44 18.37 -18.14
N LEU A 290 -0.28 17.80 -18.48
CA LEU A 290 0.29 16.70 -17.71
C LEU A 290 0.70 17.12 -16.29
N ARG A 291 1.22 18.34 -16.14
CA ARG A 291 1.51 18.96 -14.84
C ARG A 291 0.25 19.11 -13.99
N SER A 292 -0.83 19.58 -14.58
CA SER A 292 -2.15 19.65 -13.93
C SER A 292 -2.64 18.25 -13.52
N ASP A 293 -2.54 17.28 -14.42
CA ASP A 293 -2.97 15.90 -14.16
C ASP A 293 -2.19 15.27 -13.00
N VAL A 294 -0.86 15.44 -12.96
CA VAL A 294 -0.02 14.97 -11.84
C VAL A 294 -0.41 15.65 -10.53
N THR A 295 -0.63 16.97 -10.55
CA THR A 295 -1.04 17.73 -9.36
C THR A 295 -2.36 17.21 -8.80
N ILE A 296 -3.34 16.94 -9.68
CA ILE A 296 -4.64 16.39 -9.31
C ILE A 296 -4.49 14.96 -8.78
N LYS A 297 -3.70 14.11 -9.45
CA LYS A 297 -3.44 12.73 -9.00
C LYS A 297 -2.78 12.69 -7.63
N LEU A 298 -1.83 13.58 -7.34
CA LEU A 298 -1.18 13.67 -6.03
C LEU A 298 -2.19 13.99 -4.93
N LYS A 299 -3.13 14.92 -5.17
CA LYS A 299 -4.21 15.23 -4.21
C LYS A 299 -5.12 14.02 -3.96
N PHE A 300 -5.58 13.37 -5.02
CA PHE A 300 -6.41 12.17 -4.89
C PHE A 300 -5.68 11.02 -4.19
N LEU A 301 -4.39 10.85 -4.48
CA LEU A 301 -3.56 9.86 -3.80
C LEU A 301 -3.46 10.15 -2.31
N GLU A 302 -3.26 11.41 -1.92
CA GLU A 302 -3.16 11.80 -0.52
C GLU A 302 -4.46 11.50 0.25
N GLU A 303 -5.62 11.88 -0.32
CA GLU A 303 -6.93 11.57 0.25
C GLU A 303 -7.16 10.05 0.37
N ASN A 304 -6.85 9.30 -0.69
CA ASN A 304 -7.00 7.84 -0.70
C ASN A 304 -6.06 7.19 0.34
N LYS A 305 -4.81 7.63 0.40
CA LYS A 305 -3.80 7.15 1.34
C LYS A 305 -4.27 7.34 2.77
N VAL A 306 -4.72 8.54 3.14
CA VAL A 306 -5.21 8.84 4.49
C VAL A 306 -6.40 7.94 4.83
N LYS A 307 -7.39 7.82 3.93
CA LYS A 307 -8.58 6.99 4.14
C LYS A 307 -8.24 5.51 4.33
N VAL A 308 -7.39 4.95 3.47
CA VAL A 308 -6.98 3.55 3.55
C VAL A 308 -6.16 3.31 4.82
N MET A 309 -5.15 4.14 5.10
CA MET A 309 -4.28 3.94 6.25
C MET A 309 -5.03 4.09 7.56
N HIS A 310 -5.91 5.08 7.69
CA HIS A 310 -6.73 5.26 8.89
C HIS A 310 -7.54 3.98 9.20
N LYS A 311 -8.27 3.47 8.20
CA LYS A 311 -9.05 2.24 8.35
C LYS A 311 -8.17 1.03 8.66
N GLN A 312 -7.10 0.83 7.91
CA GLN A 312 -6.26 -0.37 8.03
C GLN A 312 -5.47 -0.40 9.34
N LEU A 313 -4.94 0.73 9.79
CA LEU A 313 -4.24 0.82 11.08
C LEU A 313 -5.19 0.53 12.25
N LEU A 314 -6.41 1.04 12.21
CA LEU A 314 -7.41 0.77 13.25
C LEU A 314 -7.83 -0.70 13.28
N LEU A 315 -8.13 -1.30 12.11
CA LEU A 315 -8.47 -2.72 12.03
C LEU A 315 -7.33 -3.61 12.51
N PHE A 316 -6.08 -3.28 12.16
CA PHE A 316 -4.90 -4.00 12.63
C PHE A 316 -4.75 -3.91 14.16
N HIS A 317 -4.86 -2.71 14.72
CA HIS A 317 -4.82 -2.50 16.17
C HIS A 317 -5.92 -3.28 16.89
N ASN A 318 -7.17 -3.15 16.43
CA ASN A 318 -8.32 -3.82 17.03
C ASN A 318 -8.19 -5.35 17.00
N ALA A 319 -7.66 -5.91 15.91
CA ALA A 319 -7.42 -7.35 15.81
C ALA A 319 -6.36 -7.82 16.82
N ILE A 320 -5.27 -7.07 16.98
CA ILE A 320 -4.22 -7.38 17.95
C ILE A 320 -4.76 -7.29 19.38
N SER A 321 -5.46 -6.21 19.72
CA SER A 321 -6.07 -6.01 21.03
C SER A 321 -7.09 -7.11 21.35
N ALA A 322 -7.95 -7.47 20.39
CA ALA A 322 -8.94 -8.54 20.55
C ALA A 322 -8.29 -9.91 20.76
N TYR A 323 -7.19 -10.22 20.07
CA TYR A 323 -6.45 -11.47 20.29
C TYR A 323 -5.94 -11.58 21.74
N PHE A 324 -5.29 -10.55 22.26
CA PHE A 324 -4.76 -10.60 23.62
C PHE A 324 -5.87 -10.57 24.68
N ALA A 325 -6.90 -9.72 24.52
CA ALA A 325 -8.03 -9.67 25.45
C ALA A 325 -8.81 -10.99 25.48
N GLY A 326 -9.07 -11.59 24.31
CA GLY A 326 -9.75 -12.88 24.20
C GLY A 326 -8.97 -14.04 24.83
N ASN A 327 -7.63 -13.95 24.86
CA ASN A 327 -6.79 -14.93 25.52
C ASN A 327 -6.66 -14.69 27.04
N GLN A 328 -6.71 -13.43 27.49
CA GLN A 328 -6.55 -13.07 28.90
C GLN A 328 -7.64 -13.69 29.79
N GLN A 329 -8.92 -13.56 29.39
CA GLN A 329 -10.04 -14.06 30.19
C GLN A 329 -9.93 -15.57 30.44
N GLN A 330 -9.48 -16.33 29.44
CA GLN A 330 -9.32 -17.76 29.57
C GLN A 330 -8.07 -18.12 30.38
N LEU A 331 -6.97 -17.38 30.21
CA LEU A 331 -5.76 -17.58 30.99
C LEU A 331 -6.01 -17.37 32.49
N GLU A 332 -6.79 -16.35 32.86
CA GLU A 332 -7.19 -16.12 34.24
C GLU A 332 -8.03 -17.27 34.81
N GLN A 333 -8.92 -17.87 34.01
CA GLN A 333 -9.66 -19.06 34.42
C GLN A 333 -8.74 -20.26 34.66
N THR A 334 -7.76 -20.50 33.77
CA THR A 334 -6.78 -21.58 33.92
C THR A 334 -5.87 -21.35 35.14
N LEU A 335 -5.43 -20.12 35.40
CA LEU A 335 -4.62 -19.78 36.57
C LEU A 335 -5.38 -19.98 37.90
N ARG A 336 -6.69 -19.72 37.93
CA ARG A 336 -7.52 -20.05 39.10
C ARG A 336 -7.55 -21.55 39.39
N GLN A 337 -7.48 -22.40 38.36
CA GLN A 337 -7.43 -23.87 38.52
C GLN A 337 -6.10 -24.34 39.11
N PHE A 338 -4.97 -23.73 38.73
CA PHE A 338 -3.67 -24.03 39.36
C PHE A 338 -3.63 -23.72 40.87
N ASN A 339 -4.41 -22.73 41.33
CA ASN A 339 -4.47 -22.35 42.73
C ASN A 339 -5.43 -23.20 43.58
N VAL A 340 -6.23 -24.09 42.97
CA VAL A 340 -7.08 -25.05 43.69
C VAL A 340 -6.33 -26.37 43.81
N LYS A 341 -5.54 -26.50 44.88
CA LYS A 341 -4.74 -27.66 45.33
C LYS A 341 -5.05 -29.00 44.64
N LEU A 342 -4.03 -29.54 43.95
CA LEU A 342 -3.89 -30.99 43.71
C LEU A 342 -4.02 -31.72 45.05
N LYS A 343 -5.12 -32.46 45.25
CA LYS A 343 -5.23 -33.38 46.40
C LYS A 343 -4.17 -34.46 46.21
N PRO A 344 -3.31 -34.72 47.21
CA PRO A 344 -2.31 -35.77 47.10
C PRO A 344 -3.00 -37.13 46.91
N PRO A 345 -2.48 -38.01 46.05
CA PRO A 345 -3.06 -39.34 45.85
C PRO A 345 -3.03 -40.11 47.18
N GLY A 346 -4.19 -40.37 47.79
CA GLY A 346 -4.30 -41.15 49.04
C GLY A 346 -5.21 -40.57 50.13
N SER A 347 -5.90 -39.45 49.92
CA SER A 347 -6.75 -38.83 50.95
C SER A 347 -8.04 -39.57 51.30
N ASP A 348 -8.37 -40.67 50.61
CA ASP A 348 -9.66 -41.38 50.76
C ASP A 348 -9.59 -42.62 51.66
N LYS A 349 -8.49 -42.82 52.41
CA LYS A 349 -8.44 -43.87 53.44
C LYS A 349 -8.58 -43.24 54.83
N PRO A 350 -9.65 -43.54 55.59
CA PRO A 350 -9.75 -43.08 56.96
C PRO A 350 -8.58 -43.67 57.76
N SER A 351 -7.94 -42.81 58.54
CA SER A 351 -6.87 -43.19 59.45
C SER A 351 -7.47 -44.09 60.53
N TRP A 352 -6.94 -45.30 60.69
CA TRP A 352 -7.33 -46.26 61.74
C TRP A 352 -7.24 -45.69 63.17
N LEU A 353 -6.61 -44.52 63.35
CA LEU A 353 -6.50 -43.80 64.63
C LEU A 353 -7.75 -43.01 65.03
N GLU A 354 -8.80 -42.93 64.21
CA GLU A 354 -10.06 -42.27 64.59
C GLU A 354 -11.08 -43.22 65.26
N GLU A 355 -10.73 -44.49 65.48
CA GLU A 355 -11.64 -45.52 65.99
C GLU A 355 -11.22 -46.08 67.38
N SER A 356 -10.82 -45.21 68.32
CA SER A 356 -10.51 -45.60 69.71
C SER A 356 -11.10 -44.67 70.76
#